data_AF-A0A1T5EEY6-F1
#
_entry.id   AF-A0A1T5EEY6-F1
#
_cell.length_a   1.000
_cell.length_b   1.000
_cell.length_c   1.000
_cell.angle_alpha   90.00
_cell.angle_beta   90.00
_cell.angle_gamma   90.00
#
_symmetry.space_group_name_H-M   'P 1'
#
loop_
_entity.id
_entity.type
_entity.pdbx_description
1 polymer ?
#
loop_
_entity_poly.entity_id
_entity_poly.type
_entity_poly.pdbx_seq_one_letter_code
_entity_poly.pdbx_strand_id
1 'polypeptide(L)'
;MKLETIKSTTKEEIIQEIDDIATQLLNHVFHIGKSTYRLTEIEFYIKTINNGEFDDPYIYGHPLQLQTGKLYTHASGIDITLGNEELYVGVLLRGIAKLRDNKSSGNDLGIDERYNLEKIISGPHKVATELISNLSFDSVNTLSWSELNNGILEPFALTTKTIRHGLSKKEEYYYNLPLRYIGFYPIEVVRAIDKDKNFTLANREKIVIDEMNKREKVDTDLVKSILGYIPSALK
;
A
#
# COMPACT_ATOMS: atom_id res chain seq x y z
N MET A 1 13.07 0.61 9.49
CA MET A 1 12.13 -0.28 10.22
C MET A 1 12.58 -1.72 10.14
N LYS A 2 12.45 -2.48 11.22
CA LYS A 2 12.53 -3.94 11.18
C LYS A 2 11.12 -4.48 10.96
N LEU A 3 10.92 -5.33 9.96
CA LEU A 3 9.63 -6.00 9.79
C LEU A 3 9.40 -6.94 10.98
N GLU A 4 8.25 -6.79 11.62
CA GLU A 4 7.80 -7.69 12.68
C GLU A 4 6.69 -8.60 12.17
N THR A 5 6.63 -9.81 12.73
CA THR A 5 5.50 -10.72 12.53
C THR A 5 4.30 -10.22 13.31
N ILE A 6 3.10 -10.61 12.87
CA ILE A 6 1.90 -10.57 13.72
C ILE A 6 2.08 -11.59 14.86
N LYS A 7 1.79 -11.20 16.09
CA LYS A 7 1.96 -12.04 17.30
C LYS A 7 0.64 -12.43 17.96
N SER A 8 -0.40 -11.64 17.72
CA SER A 8 -1.72 -11.86 18.26
C SER A 8 -2.38 -13.16 17.77
N THR A 9 -3.24 -13.72 18.62
CA THR A 9 -3.93 -15.00 18.36
C THR A 9 -5.45 -14.87 18.28
N THR A 10 -6.01 -13.77 18.77
CA THR A 10 -7.43 -13.44 18.62
C THR A 10 -7.65 -12.60 17.36
N LYS A 11 -8.85 -12.70 16.80
CA LYS A 11 -9.22 -12.04 15.57
C LYS A 11 -9.16 -10.51 15.66
N GLU A 12 -9.65 -9.94 16.75
CA GLU A 12 -9.67 -8.50 16.98
C GLU A 12 -8.26 -7.93 17.14
N GLU A 13 -7.39 -8.60 17.91
CA GLU A 13 -6.01 -8.17 18.10
C GLU A 13 -5.19 -8.33 16.81
N ILE A 14 -5.42 -9.41 16.05
CA ILE A 14 -4.83 -9.57 14.71
C ILE A 14 -5.21 -8.38 13.82
N ILE A 15 -6.48 -7.96 13.79
CA ILE A 15 -6.91 -6.81 12.98
C ILE A 15 -6.22 -5.53 13.42
N GLN A 16 -6.08 -5.31 14.72
CA GLN A 16 -5.39 -4.14 15.26
C GLN A 16 -3.90 -4.13 14.87
N GLU A 17 -3.20 -5.26 15.00
CA GLU A 17 -1.79 -5.36 14.58
C GLU A 17 -1.63 -5.13 13.07
N ILE A 18 -2.56 -5.61 12.24
CA ILE A 18 -2.57 -5.30 10.80
C ILE A 18 -2.67 -3.79 10.57
N ASP A 19 -3.55 -3.09 11.29
CA ASP A 19 -3.74 -1.65 11.14
C ASP A 19 -2.44 -0.89 11.50
N ASP A 20 -1.76 -1.31 12.56
CA ASP A 20 -0.49 -0.72 12.99
C ASP A 20 0.62 -1.00 11.98
N ILE A 21 0.73 -2.25 11.50
CA ILE A 21 1.72 -2.64 10.48
C ILE A 21 1.46 -1.91 9.16
N ALA A 22 0.20 -1.81 8.71
CA ALA A 22 -0.16 -1.11 7.49
C ALA A 22 0.23 0.38 7.57
N THR A 23 -0.04 1.00 8.71
CA THR A 23 0.36 2.39 9.00
C THR A 23 1.87 2.55 8.92
N GLN A 24 2.64 1.61 9.49
CA GLN A 24 4.08 1.62 9.38
C GLN A 24 4.54 1.45 7.92
N LEU A 25 4.04 0.44 7.21
CA LEU A 25 4.41 0.15 5.82
C LEU A 25 4.17 1.34 4.87
N LEU A 26 3.05 2.07 5.03
CA LEU A 26 2.72 3.25 4.22
C LEU A 26 3.55 4.50 4.58
N ASN A 27 4.14 4.53 5.77
CA ASN A 27 4.99 5.61 6.26
C ASN A 27 6.48 5.27 6.24
N HIS A 28 6.86 4.17 5.62
CA HIS A 28 8.26 3.78 5.42
C HIS A 28 8.61 3.73 3.94
N VAL A 29 9.91 3.73 3.71
CA VAL A 29 10.51 3.66 2.37
C VAL A 29 11.10 2.27 2.18
N PHE A 30 10.75 1.65 1.07
CA PHE A 30 11.23 0.35 0.62
C PHE A 30 12.33 0.53 -0.42
N HIS A 31 13.50 -0.06 -0.18
CA HIS A 31 14.60 -0.07 -1.12
C HIS A 31 14.73 -1.44 -1.78
N ILE A 32 14.85 -1.46 -3.10
CA ILE A 32 15.12 -2.66 -3.89
C ILE A 32 16.16 -2.34 -4.96
N GLY A 33 17.28 -3.05 -4.91
CA GLY A 33 18.45 -2.71 -5.73
C GLY A 33 18.88 -1.27 -5.45
N LYS A 34 18.93 -0.43 -6.49
CA LYS A 34 19.26 1.00 -6.38
C LYS A 34 18.03 1.89 -6.26
N SER A 35 16.83 1.33 -6.40
CA SER A 35 15.61 2.10 -6.47
C SER A 35 14.93 2.20 -5.12
N THR A 36 14.28 3.34 -4.91
CA THR A 36 13.65 3.70 -3.64
C THR A 36 12.17 3.96 -3.87
N TYR A 37 11.31 3.36 -3.04
CA TYR A 37 9.86 3.39 -3.22
C TYR A 37 9.14 3.69 -1.92
N ARG A 38 8.01 4.40 -2.01
CA ARG A 38 6.99 4.43 -0.96
C ARG A 38 5.81 3.55 -1.37
N LEU A 39 5.30 2.72 -0.47
CA LEU A 39 4.08 1.96 -0.74
C LEU A 39 2.87 2.89 -0.74
N THR A 40 1.97 2.73 -1.71
CA THR A 40 0.74 3.53 -1.82
C THR A 40 -0.52 2.70 -1.72
N GLU A 41 -0.43 1.38 -1.94
CA GLU A 41 -1.57 0.48 -1.83
C GLU A 41 -1.10 -0.94 -1.48
N ILE A 42 -1.68 -1.53 -0.44
CA ILE A 42 -1.40 -2.90 0.03
C ILE A 42 -2.69 -3.63 0.44
N GLU A 43 -2.65 -4.96 0.37
CA GLU A 43 -3.71 -5.85 0.87
C GLU A 43 -3.16 -6.95 1.76
N PHE A 44 -3.84 -7.26 2.86
CA PHE A 44 -3.47 -8.36 3.76
C PHE A 44 -4.28 -9.63 3.47
N TYR A 45 -3.60 -10.77 3.57
CA TYR A 45 -4.15 -12.12 3.48
C TYR A 45 -3.55 -12.96 4.60
N ILE A 46 -4.40 -13.48 5.50
CA ILE A 46 -3.94 -14.06 6.76
C ILE A 46 -4.64 -15.39 7.06
N LYS A 47 -3.90 -16.36 7.57
CA LYS A 47 -4.47 -17.63 8.02
C LYS A 47 -3.78 -18.16 9.27
N THR A 48 -4.55 -18.49 10.30
CA THR A 48 -4.06 -19.23 11.47
C THR A 48 -3.98 -20.72 11.18
N ILE A 49 -2.96 -21.39 11.71
CA ILE A 49 -2.75 -22.83 11.50
C ILE A 49 -3.61 -23.64 12.47
N ASN A 50 -3.57 -23.31 13.76
CA ASN A 50 -3.99 -24.23 14.82
C ASN A 50 -5.36 -23.92 15.43
N ASN A 51 -5.81 -22.67 15.42
CA ASN A 51 -7.03 -22.25 16.15
C ASN A 51 -8.22 -21.89 15.23
N GLY A 52 -7.99 -21.69 13.93
CA GLY A 52 -9.05 -21.30 12.99
C GLY A 52 -9.68 -19.92 13.24
N GLU A 53 -9.15 -19.13 14.18
CA GLU A 53 -9.68 -17.80 14.54
C GLU A 53 -9.67 -16.82 13.35
N PHE A 54 -8.72 -17.00 12.43
CA PHE A 54 -8.61 -16.21 11.22
C PHE A 54 -8.21 -17.15 10.07
N ASP A 55 -9.18 -17.66 9.31
CA ASP A 55 -8.94 -18.55 8.16
C ASP A 55 -9.40 -17.87 6.87
N ASP A 56 -8.62 -16.89 6.41
CA ASP A 56 -8.97 -16.16 5.20
C ASP A 56 -8.91 -17.07 3.96
N PRO A 57 -10.03 -17.32 3.26
CA PRO A 57 -10.08 -18.25 2.14
C PRO A 57 -9.40 -17.71 0.86
N TYR A 58 -8.88 -16.49 0.89
CA TYR A 58 -8.18 -15.85 -0.22
C TYR A 58 -6.66 -15.95 -0.13
N ILE A 59 -6.11 -16.37 1.01
CA ILE A 59 -4.67 -16.61 1.12
C ILE A 59 -4.25 -17.85 0.31
N TYR A 60 -3.02 -17.84 -0.22
CA TYR A 60 -2.44 -19.01 -0.88
C TYR A 60 -2.06 -20.12 0.09
N GLY A 61 -1.68 -19.79 1.33
CA GLY A 61 -1.18 -20.75 2.31
C GLY A 61 0.20 -21.32 1.94
N HIS A 62 1.02 -20.53 1.24
CA HIS A 62 2.36 -20.97 0.83
C HIS A 62 3.33 -20.94 2.03
N PRO A 63 4.27 -21.90 2.19
CA PRO A 63 5.18 -21.93 3.34
C PRO A 63 6.04 -20.67 3.55
N LEU A 64 6.30 -19.89 2.49
CA LEU A 64 6.99 -18.59 2.65
C LEU A 64 6.14 -17.58 3.45
N GLN A 65 4.82 -17.69 3.43
CA GLN A 65 3.93 -16.82 4.20
C GLN A 65 3.99 -17.12 5.71
N LEU A 66 4.64 -18.21 6.15
CA LEU A 66 4.99 -18.50 7.56
C LEU A 66 6.30 -17.83 8.01
N GLN A 67 6.93 -17.05 7.13
CA GLN A 67 8.19 -16.39 7.41
C GLN A 67 7.98 -14.88 7.34
N THR A 68 8.73 -14.15 8.15
CA THR A 68 8.75 -12.68 8.09
C THR A 68 9.90 -12.19 7.22
N GLY A 69 9.63 -11.16 6.40
CA GLY A 69 10.63 -10.45 5.62
C GLY A 69 11.06 -11.13 4.33
N LYS A 70 10.20 -11.95 3.72
CA LYS A 70 10.44 -12.50 2.38
C LYS A 70 9.64 -11.74 1.33
N LEU A 71 10.18 -11.68 0.11
CA LEU A 71 9.39 -11.39 -1.08
C LEU A 71 8.86 -12.71 -1.64
N TYR A 72 7.55 -12.80 -1.78
CA TYR A 72 6.88 -13.98 -2.32
C TYR A 72 6.14 -13.61 -3.60
N THR A 73 6.64 -14.08 -4.74
CA THR A 73 6.02 -13.87 -6.05
C THR A 73 5.01 -14.97 -6.36
N HIS A 74 3.82 -14.60 -6.85
CA HIS A 74 2.77 -15.52 -7.27
C HIS A 74 1.97 -14.92 -8.43
N ALA A 75 0.99 -15.67 -8.95
CA ALA A 75 0.24 -15.30 -10.16
C ALA A 75 -0.48 -13.94 -10.07
N SER A 76 -0.82 -13.47 -8.86
CA SER A 76 -1.53 -12.20 -8.66
C SER A 76 -0.59 -11.01 -8.41
N GLY A 77 0.70 -11.22 -8.18
CA GLY A 77 1.65 -10.15 -7.87
C GLY A 77 2.79 -10.59 -6.96
N ILE A 78 3.17 -9.69 -6.06
CA ILE A 78 4.25 -9.91 -5.09
C ILE A 78 3.78 -9.53 -3.69
N ASP A 79 3.98 -10.46 -2.76
CA ASP A 79 3.73 -10.27 -1.35
C ASP A 79 5.03 -9.93 -0.60
N ILE A 80 4.90 -9.14 0.46
CA ILE A 80 5.83 -9.16 1.59
C ILE A 80 5.24 -10.09 2.64
N THR A 81 6.03 -11.05 3.11
CA THR A 81 5.55 -12.04 4.09
C THR A 81 5.83 -11.55 5.52
N LEU A 82 4.86 -11.73 6.42
CA LEU A 82 4.93 -11.27 7.82
C LEU A 82 4.44 -12.34 8.80
N GLY A 83 4.56 -13.61 8.42
CA GLY A 83 4.08 -14.71 9.24
C GLY A 83 5.14 -15.30 10.16
N ASN A 84 4.71 -16.35 10.85
CA ASN A 84 5.48 -17.13 11.81
C ASN A 84 5.01 -18.61 11.80
N GLU A 85 5.41 -19.39 12.79
CA GLU A 85 5.07 -20.82 12.92
C GLU A 85 3.57 -21.10 13.12
N GLU A 86 2.77 -20.10 13.47
CA GLU A 86 1.34 -20.24 13.79
C GLU A 86 0.43 -19.52 12.80
N LEU A 87 0.98 -18.59 12.02
CA LEU A 87 0.23 -17.66 11.18
C LEU A 87 0.88 -17.48 9.81
N TYR A 88 0.12 -17.78 8.76
CA TYR A 88 0.44 -17.35 7.41
C TYR A 88 0.03 -15.89 7.24
N VAL A 89 0.95 -15.05 6.75
CA VAL A 89 0.67 -13.65 6.41
C VAL A 89 1.34 -13.27 5.10
N GLY A 90 0.52 -12.88 4.12
CA GLY A 90 0.95 -12.25 2.87
C GLY A 90 0.42 -10.83 2.77
N VAL A 91 1.30 -9.88 2.44
CA VAL A 91 0.95 -8.49 2.18
C VAL A 91 1.19 -8.17 0.72
N LEU A 92 0.12 -8.23 -0.09
CA LEU A 92 0.17 -7.99 -1.52
C LEU A 92 0.47 -6.52 -1.80
N LEU A 93 1.54 -6.28 -2.55
CA LEU A 93 1.92 -4.94 -3.00
C LEU A 93 1.13 -4.59 -4.26
N ARG A 94 0.27 -3.56 -4.17
CA ARG A 94 -0.63 -3.17 -5.26
C ARG A 94 -0.31 -1.81 -5.86
N GLY A 95 0.31 -0.94 -5.09
CA GLY A 95 0.70 0.39 -5.54
C GLY A 95 1.97 0.84 -4.87
N ILE A 96 2.84 1.46 -5.65
CA ILE A 96 4.11 2.04 -5.21
C ILE A 96 4.33 3.39 -5.90
N ALA A 97 5.06 4.27 -5.24
CA ALA A 97 5.59 5.50 -5.82
C ALA A 97 7.11 5.44 -5.78
N LYS A 98 7.76 5.51 -6.95
CA LYS A 98 9.21 5.56 -7.05
C LYS A 98 9.68 6.97 -6.71
N LEU A 99 10.68 7.05 -5.83
CA LEU A 99 11.29 8.30 -5.43
C LEU A 99 12.48 8.63 -6.33
N ARG A 100 12.77 9.92 -6.52
CA ARG A 100 13.99 10.33 -7.22
C ARG A 100 15.21 10.14 -6.31
N ASP A 101 16.32 9.71 -6.89
CA ASP A 101 17.58 9.48 -6.18
C ASP A 101 18.17 10.78 -5.60
N ASN A 102 17.98 11.90 -6.30
CA ASN A 102 18.42 13.23 -5.88
C ASN A 102 17.21 14.14 -5.66
N LYS A 103 17.07 14.68 -4.45
CA LYS A 103 16.07 15.70 -4.14
C LYS A 103 16.57 17.05 -4.65
N SER A 104 15.79 17.70 -5.52
CA SER A 104 16.01 19.10 -5.87
C SER A 104 15.96 19.96 -4.60
N SER A 105 16.99 20.80 -4.38
CA SER A 105 17.04 21.75 -3.28
C SER A 105 16.80 23.16 -3.80
N GLY A 106 15.78 23.84 -3.28
CA GLY A 106 15.45 25.22 -3.65
C GLY A 106 14.17 25.70 -2.97
N ASN A 107 13.95 27.02 -2.97
CA ASN A 107 12.74 27.62 -2.40
C ASN A 107 11.55 27.63 -3.38
N ASP A 108 11.77 27.27 -4.64
CA ASP A 108 10.78 27.32 -5.72
C ASP A 108 10.69 25.94 -6.40
N LEU A 109 10.35 24.92 -5.60
CA LEU A 109 10.21 23.55 -6.08
C LEU A 109 8.82 23.34 -6.68
N GLY A 110 8.79 22.67 -7.85
CA GLY A 110 7.56 22.17 -8.44
C GLY A 110 6.82 21.23 -7.48
N ILE A 111 5.51 21.07 -7.68
CA ILE A 111 4.69 20.24 -6.77
C ILE A 111 5.15 18.78 -6.71
N ASP A 112 5.66 18.22 -7.82
CA ASP A 112 6.23 16.88 -7.89
C ASP A 112 7.62 16.77 -7.26
N GLU A 113 8.40 17.86 -7.26
CA GLU A 113 9.69 17.95 -6.59
C GLU A 113 9.55 18.01 -5.07
N ARG A 114 8.50 18.69 -4.56
CA ARG A 114 8.17 18.70 -3.13
C ARG A 114 7.90 17.29 -2.59
N TYR A 115 7.22 16.46 -3.36
CA TYR A 115 6.95 15.06 -3.02
C TYR A 115 8.08 14.10 -3.42
N ASN A 116 9.15 14.58 -4.08
CA ASN A 116 10.28 13.81 -4.56
C ASN A 116 9.92 12.54 -5.37
N LEU A 117 8.86 12.60 -6.19
CA LEU A 117 8.32 11.42 -6.90
C LEU A 117 8.78 11.38 -8.36
N GLU A 118 9.38 10.28 -8.79
CA GLU A 118 9.71 10.02 -10.19
C GLU A 118 8.49 9.49 -10.97
N LYS A 119 7.78 8.52 -10.39
CA LYS A 119 6.60 7.89 -11.01
C LYS A 119 5.72 7.22 -9.97
N ILE A 120 4.43 7.09 -10.28
CA ILE A 120 3.45 6.33 -9.48
C ILE A 120 3.01 5.12 -10.30
N ILE A 121 2.99 3.95 -9.67
CA ILE A 121 2.65 2.69 -10.31
C ILE A 121 1.51 2.05 -9.52
N SER A 122 0.41 1.74 -10.20
CA SER A 122 -0.77 1.10 -9.63
C SER A 122 -1.15 -0.15 -10.41
N GLY A 123 -1.45 -1.23 -9.68
CA GLY A 123 -1.76 -2.55 -10.18
C GLY A 123 -0.69 -3.57 -9.78
N PRO A 124 -1.06 -4.69 -9.14
CA PRO A 124 -0.09 -5.61 -8.52
C PRO A 124 0.89 -6.24 -9.52
N HIS A 125 0.45 -6.56 -10.75
CA HIS A 125 1.36 -7.04 -11.79
C HIS A 125 2.36 -5.98 -12.26
N LYS A 126 1.94 -4.72 -12.36
CA LYS A 126 2.84 -3.61 -12.73
C LYS A 126 3.85 -3.33 -11.62
N VAL A 127 3.41 -3.41 -10.37
CA VAL A 127 4.29 -3.34 -9.18
C VAL A 127 5.30 -4.47 -9.21
N ALA A 128 4.86 -5.73 -9.37
CA ALA A 128 5.78 -6.86 -9.45
C ALA A 128 6.79 -6.70 -10.59
N THR A 129 6.33 -6.29 -11.77
CA THR A 129 7.19 -6.03 -12.93
C THR A 129 8.25 -4.97 -12.60
N GLU A 130 7.83 -3.83 -12.02
CA GLU A 130 8.75 -2.77 -11.61
C GLU A 130 9.81 -3.30 -10.62
N LEU A 131 9.38 -3.89 -9.52
CA LEU A 131 10.28 -4.29 -8.44
C LEU A 131 11.30 -5.34 -8.92
N ILE A 132 10.83 -6.37 -9.64
CA ILE A 132 11.72 -7.43 -10.15
C ILE A 132 12.66 -6.90 -11.24
N SER A 133 12.20 -5.99 -12.11
CA SER A 133 13.05 -5.42 -13.16
C SER A 133 14.17 -4.51 -12.62
N ASN A 134 14.08 -4.08 -11.36
CA ASN A 134 15.14 -3.32 -10.69
C ASN A 134 16.20 -4.22 -10.02
N LEU A 135 16.02 -5.54 -10.06
CA LEU A 135 17.05 -6.49 -9.66
C LEU A 135 18.00 -6.76 -10.83
N SER A 136 19.28 -6.88 -10.54
CA SER A 136 20.30 -7.15 -11.55
C SER A 136 21.01 -8.47 -11.28
N PHE A 137 21.25 -9.24 -12.34
CA PHE A 137 22.22 -10.33 -12.31
C PHE A 137 23.63 -9.73 -12.11
N ASP A 138 24.53 -10.49 -11.51
CA ASP A 138 25.94 -10.12 -11.32
C ASP A 138 26.20 -8.90 -10.40
N SER A 139 25.20 -8.48 -9.62
CA SER A 139 25.35 -7.45 -8.60
C SER A 139 24.67 -7.85 -7.29
N VAL A 140 25.13 -7.25 -6.19
CA VAL A 140 24.46 -7.42 -4.90
C VAL A 140 23.15 -6.64 -4.92
N ASN A 141 22.04 -7.36 -4.90
CA ASN A 141 20.73 -6.76 -4.74
C ASN A 141 20.46 -6.54 -3.24
N THR A 142 20.17 -5.29 -2.87
CA THR A 142 19.77 -4.94 -1.50
C THR A 142 18.26 -4.84 -1.40
N LEU A 143 17.72 -5.33 -0.28
CA LEU A 143 16.32 -5.20 0.07
C LEU A 143 16.20 -4.71 1.50
N SER A 144 15.63 -3.52 1.72
CA SER A 144 15.61 -2.92 3.06
C SER A 144 14.49 -1.90 3.24
N TRP A 145 14.26 -1.53 4.51
CA TRP A 145 13.29 -0.52 4.91
C TRP A 145 13.96 0.59 5.70
N SER A 146 13.77 1.84 5.29
CA SER A 146 14.16 3.01 6.07
C SER A 146 12.94 3.81 6.51
N GLU A 147 13.09 4.56 7.61
CA GLU A 147 12.11 5.58 7.96
C GLU A 147 11.99 6.61 6.85
N LEU A 148 10.78 7.15 6.71
CA LEU A 148 10.55 8.34 5.91
C LEU A 148 11.17 9.51 6.67
N ASN A 149 12.35 9.98 6.25
CA ASN A 149 12.92 11.20 6.83
C ASN A 149 11.94 12.35 6.57
N ASN A 150 11.31 12.89 7.63
CA ASN A 150 10.25 13.91 7.55
C ASN A 150 10.66 15.24 6.87
N GLY A 151 11.96 15.45 6.59
CA GLY A 151 12.44 16.56 5.75
C GLY A 151 12.46 16.26 4.23
N ILE A 152 12.21 15.01 3.83
CA ILE A 152 12.41 14.52 2.45
C ILE A 152 11.10 14.31 1.72
N LEU A 153 10.01 13.86 2.37
CA LEU A 153 8.76 13.47 1.72
C LEU A 153 7.53 13.96 2.49
N GLU A 154 6.62 14.63 1.79
CA GLU A 154 5.31 15.02 2.31
C GLU A 154 4.42 13.79 2.61
N PRO A 155 3.55 13.85 3.63
CA PRO A 155 2.60 12.77 3.93
C PRO A 155 1.56 12.60 2.81
N PHE A 156 0.83 11.48 2.85
CA PHE A 156 -0.37 11.34 2.02
C PHE A 156 -1.42 12.38 2.44
N ALA A 157 -2.19 12.88 1.47
CA ALA A 157 -3.34 13.73 1.76
C ALA A 157 -4.40 12.96 2.56
N LEU A 158 -4.56 11.67 2.27
CA LEU A 158 -5.45 10.76 2.98
C LEU A 158 -4.88 9.35 2.97
N THR A 159 -4.91 8.68 4.12
CA THR A 159 -4.80 7.23 4.23
C THR A 159 -6.15 6.66 4.60
N THR A 160 -6.61 5.62 3.91
CA THR A 160 -7.89 4.96 4.19
C THR A 160 -7.77 3.45 4.05
N LYS A 161 -8.76 2.75 4.61
CA LYS A 161 -8.91 1.30 4.61
C LYS A 161 -10.25 0.92 3.97
N THR A 162 -10.23 -0.07 3.08
CA THR A 162 -11.39 -0.51 2.30
C THR A 162 -11.37 -2.02 2.05
N ILE A 163 -12.41 -2.54 1.41
CA ILE A 163 -12.48 -3.95 0.98
C ILE A 163 -11.43 -4.24 -0.09
N ARG A 164 -10.92 -5.48 -0.08
CA ARG A 164 -9.94 -5.94 -1.06
C ARG A 164 -10.52 -5.96 -2.47
N HIS A 165 -9.67 -5.71 -3.45
CA HIS A 165 -10.05 -5.57 -4.85
C HIS A 165 -9.81 -6.87 -5.63
N GLY A 166 -10.79 -7.26 -6.45
CA GLY A 166 -10.67 -8.40 -7.37
C GLY A 166 -10.93 -9.76 -6.72
N LEU A 167 -11.53 -9.79 -5.53
CA LEU A 167 -11.96 -11.04 -4.90
C LEU A 167 -13.26 -11.54 -5.53
N SER A 168 -13.33 -12.84 -5.78
CA SER A 168 -14.60 -13.54 -6.03
C SER A 168 -15.23 -13.91 -4.69
N LYS A 169 -16.51 -13.61 -4.45
CA LYS A 169 -17.15 -13.91 -3.16
C LYS A 169 -17.10 -15.41 -2.82
N LYS A 170 -16.27 -15.79 -1.86
CA LYS A 170 -16.19 -17.15 -1.27
C LYS A 170 -16.92 -17.21 0.08
N GLU A 171 -16.61 -16.26 0.96
CA GLU A 171 -17.21 -16.13 2.28
C GLU A 171 -17.54 -14.66 2.56
N GLU A 172 -18.74 -14.40 3.07
CA GLU A 172 -19.26 -13.03 3.29
C GLU A 172 -18.35 -12.21 4.21
N TYR A 173 -17.90 -12.81 5.30
CA TYR A 173 -17.10 -12.13 6.31
C TYR A 173 -15.80 -11.60 5.69
N TYR A 174 -14.96 -12.49 5.14
CA TYR A 174 -13.66 -12.10 4.57
C TYR A 174 -13.79 -11.29 3.28
N TYR A 175 -14.87 -11.46 2.50
CA TYR A 175 -15.11 -10.67 1.30
C TYR A 175 -15.33 -9.19 1.63
N ASN A 176 -16.09 -8.90 2.69
CA ASN A 176 -16.39 -7.53 3.12
C ASN A 176 -15.41 -6.99 4.17
N LEU A 177 -14.48 -7.81 4.67
CA LEU A 177 -13.49 -7.38 5.65
C LEU A 177 -12.55 -6.34 5.02
N PRO A 178 -12.44 -5.13 5.59
CA PRO A 178 -11.56 -4.12 5.05
C PRO A 178 -10.12 -4.54 5.39
N LEU A 179 -9.36 -5.01 4.42
CA LEU A 179 -7.94 -5.41 4.58
C LEU A 179 -7.07 -4.79 3.48
N ARG A 180 -7.58 -3.78 2.79
CA ARG A 180 -6.88 -3.00 1.77
C ARG A 180 -6.60 -1.61 2.30
N TYR A 181 -5.36 -1.18 2.24
CA TYR A 181 -4.89 0.11 2.74
C TYR A 181 -4.35 0.94 1.60
N ILE A 182 -4.71 2.21 1.56
CA ILE A 182 -4.44 3.10 0.44
C ILE A 182 -3.97 4.45 0.95
N GLY A 183 -2.84 4.93 0.43
CA GLY A 183 -2.35 6.29 0.59
C GLY A 183 -2.60 7.11 -0.68
N PHE A 184 -3.33 8.21 -0.53
CA PHE A 184 -3.65 9.12 -1.63
C PHE A 184 -2.72 10.34 -1.62
N TYR A 185 -1.99 10.54 -2.70
CA TYR A 185 -1.40 11.85 -3.01
C TYR A 185 -2.47 12.83 -3.50
N PRO A 186 -2.26 14.15 -3.31
CA PRO A 186 -3.07 15.17 -3.98
C PRO A 186 -3.12 14.96 -5.49
N ILE A 187 -4.25 15.27 -6.11
CA ILE A 187 -4.45 15.06 -7.55
C ILE A 187 -3.46 15.86 -8.40
N GLU A 188 -3.06 17.04 -7.93
CA GLU A 188 -2.10 17.90 -8.63
C GLU A 188 -0.71 17.27 -8.68
N VAL A 189 -0.29 16.60 -7.61
CA VAL A 189 0.95 15.82 -7.57
C VAL A 189 0.89 14.69 -8.59
N VAL A 190 -0.23 13.93 -8.60
CA VAL A 190 -0.44 12.84 -9.55
C VAL A 190 -0.38 13.34 -11.00
N ARG A 191 -1.06 14.46 -11.31
CA ARG A 191 -1.07 15.08 -12.64
C ARG A 191 0.30 15.61 -13.07
N ALA A 192 1.09 16.12 -12.13
CA ALA A 192 2.43 16.64 -12.42
C ALA A 192 3.40 15.51 -12.82
N ILE A 193 3.23 14.31 -12.26
CA ILE A 193 4.09 13.15 -12.50
C ILE A 193 3.63 12.38 -13.74
N ASP A 194 2.32 12.20 -13.93
CA ASP A 194 1.74 11.38 -14.99
C ASP A 194 1.10 12.27 -16.07
N LYS A 195 1.92 13.16 -16.67
CA LYS A 195 1.48 14.22 -17.60
C LYS A 195 0.71 13.70 -18.82
N ASP A 196 0.90 12.42 -19.18
CA ASP A 196 0.36 11.81 -20.39
C ASP A 196 -0.67 10.69 -20.14
N LYS A 197 -1.09 10.42 -18.89
CA LYS A 197 -2.02 9.32 -18.60
C LYS A 197 -3.16 9.73 -17.68
N ASN A 198 -4.34 9.22 -18.03
CA ASN A 198 -5.49 9.15 -17.15
C ASN A 198 -5.15 8.21 -15.99
N PHE A 199 -4.50 8.71 -14.94
CA PHE A 199 -4.27 7.97 -13.72
C PHE A 199 -5.62 7.50 -13.16
N THR A 200 -5.91 6.22 -13.37
CA THR A 200 -7.15 5.59 -12.94
C THR A 200 -6.77 4.68 -11.78
N LEU A 201 -6.79 5.22 -10.56
CA LEU A 201 -7.07 4.32 -9.44
C LEU A 201 -8.52 3.89 -9.64
N ALA A 202 -8.73 2.62 -10.02
CA ALA A 202 -10.07 2.06 -10.09
C ALA A 202 -10.78 2.36 -8.77
N ASN A 203 -11.95 2.99 -8.87
CA ASN A 203 -12.78 3.37 -7.73
C ASN A 203 -12.23 4.49 -6.82
N ARG A 204 -11.25 5.31 -7.25
CA ARG A 204 -10.73 6.45 -6.42
C ARG A 204 -11.86 7.31 -5.85
N GLU A 205 -12.75 7.78 -6.72
CA GLU A 205 -13.89 8.62 -6.34
C GLU A 205 -14.79 7.91 -5.33
N LYS A 206 -15.19 6.67 -5.64
CA LYS A 206 -16.02 5.85 -4.74
C LYS A 206 -15.37 5.70 -3.36
N ILE A 207 -14.07 5.39 -3.30
CA ILE A 207 -13.35 5.22 -2.03
C ILE A 207 -13.34 6.52 -1.23
N VAL A 208 -13.12 7.67 -1.88
CA VAL A 208 -13.17 8.97 -1.21
C VAL A 208 -14.58 9.28 -0.71
N ILE A 209 -15.62 9.01 -1.51
CA ILE A 209 -17.02 9.17 -1.08
C ILE A 209 -17.32 8.28 0.12
N ASP A 210 -17.00 6.99 0.05
CA ASP A 210 -17.22 6.03 1.12
C ASP A 210 -16.49 6.45 2.40
N GLU A 211 -15.27 6.99 2.29
CA GLU A 211 -14.50 7.51 3.42
C GLU A 211 -15.13 8.78 4.02
N MET A 212 -15.60 9.71 3.20
CA MET A 212 -16.28 10.92 3.70
C MET A 212 -17.60 10.58 4.41
N ASN A 213 -18.34 9.60 3.91
CA ASN A 213 -19.61 9.17 4.52
C ASN A 213 -19.44 8.54 5.91
N LYS A 214 -18.23 8.11 6.29
CA LYS A 214 -17.93 7.64 7.65
C LYS A 214 -17.71 8.79 8.65
N ARG A 215 -17.47 10.01 8.16
CA ARG A 215 -17.16 11.18 8.99
C ARG A 215 -18.43 11.89 9.39
N GLU A 216 -18.42 12.50 10.58
CA GLU A 216 -19.53 13.37 11.03
C GLU A 216 -19.73 14.58 10.12
N LYS A 217 -18.63 15.09 9.52
CA LYS A 217 -18.63 16.21 8.60
C LYS A 217 -17.77 15.91 7.38
N VAL A 218 -18.32 16.19 6.20
CA VAL A 218 -17.59 16.10 4.94
C VAL A 218 -16.54 17.20 4.86
N ASP A 219 -15.30 16.81 4.63
CA ASP A 219 -14.17 17.73 4.38
C ASP A 219 -14.04 17.97 2.87
N THR A 220 -14.72 19.00 2.39
CA THR A 220 -14.74 19.33 0.96
C THR A 220 -13.39 19.77 0.41
N ASP A 221 -12.53 20.35 1.25
CA ASP A 221 -11.19 20.80 0.85
C ASP A 221 -10.29 19.58 0.63
N LEU A 222 -10.35 18.60 1.54
CA LEU A 222 -9.66 17.32 1.38
C LEU A 222 -10.16 16.58 0.13
N VAL A 223 -11.48 16.48 -0.07
CA VAL A 223 -12.06 15.85 -1.27
C VAL A 223 -11.54 16.51 -2.54
N LYS A 224 -11.57 17.84 -2.60
CA LYS A 224 -11.07 18.60 -3.75
C LYS A 224 -9.57 18.41 -3.95
N SER A 225 -8.78 18.30 -2.88
CA SER A 225 -7.34 18.04 -2.98
C SER A 225 -7.03 16.65 -3.59
N ILE A 226 -7.88 15.65 -3.32
CA ILE A 226 -7.68 14.26 -3.74
C ILE A 226 -8.27 13.99 -5.13
N LEU A 227 -9.42 14.59 -5.46
CA LEU A 227 -10.15 14.34 -6.71
C LEU A 227 -10.04 15.49 -7.73
N GLY A 228 -9.72 16.70 -7.28
CA GLY A 228 -9.72 17.92 -8.08
C GLY A 228 -11.08 18.59 -8.22
N TYR A 229 -12.13 17.98 -7.66
CA TYR A 229 -13.51 18.46 -7.67
C TYR A 229 -14.29 17.83 -6.50
N ILE A 230 -15.53 18.29 -6.27
CA ILE A 230 -16.43 17.72 -5.25
C ILE A 230 -17.51 16.89 -5.97
N PRO A 231 -17.56 15.56 -5.77
CA PRO A 231 -18.60 14.70 -6.33
C PRO A 231 -20.00 15.16 -5.92
N SER A 232 -20.99 15.00 -6.80
CA SER A 232 -22.38 15.40 -6.50
C SER A 232 -22.98 14.67 -5.31
N ALA A 233 -22.52 13.45 -5.02
CA ALA A 233 -22.95 12.66 -3.86
C ALA A 233 -22.51 13.25 -2.50
N LEU A 234 -21.58 14.21 -2.50
CA LEU A 234 -21.05 14.88 -1.31
C LEU A 234 -21.41 16.37 -1.25
N LYS A 235 -22.28 16.84 -2.16
CA LYS A 235 -22.76 18.23 -2.20
C LYS A 235 -23.99 18.43 -1.32
#